data_AF-A0A2W6D9E5-F1
#
_entry.id   AF-A0A2W6D9E5-F1
#
_cell.length_a   1.000
_cell.length_b   1.000
_cell.length_c   1.000
_cell.angle_alpha   90.00
_cell.angle_beta   90.00
_cell.angle_gamma   90.00
#
_symmetry.space_group_name_H-M   'P 1'
#
loop_
_entity.id
_entity.type
_entity.pdbx_description
1 polymer ?
#
loop_
_entity_poly.entity_id
_entity_poly.type
_entity_poly.pdbx_seq_one_letter_code
_entity_poly.pdbx_strand_id
1 'polypeptide(L)'
;MVDGVTWGLDAFGRDISGNLIHPPAESGRAGSETSAAIELQHHLPAEWRSGSLALVSKQSPVTRRRLAALAEVRASIAATIKGITQIQHPVGPSRSGAVAGFGIDTTARSTGEALRDWRARVRGGQLGSLPAWLGLIGLVIVFSVASDSFLTLGNIANLLAQGAGVTIIAMGLVFVLLLGEIDLSAGTASGVTAAILALHLVSGGNLLGRLGLGVFVVFCVLLVLAIGIGIQLRIWAASAAPAIALAMVLVGVGPNPWLAMLLAVCVGTSIGLLTGFLVSRIGIPSFVVTLALFLAWQGVILQLIGAGGTVGLREDTLFAVANGNLSVVGSWVLFLLAAGGFGAVVLGRHYRRLHSGLVTQPTPLVFAKVGVTVALAAVGTYLLTRNRSQRALIEISGVPYVVPIVLVLLVAGTYVLDRTSYGRHIYAVGGNAEAARRAGINVPRIRASVFVISASLAAVGAIVYSSKVGSVDPSAGGGTTLLFAVGAAVIGGTSLFGGRGRLSNAVIGGAVLAMVGNGLGLLRQPAAVILVVTGLVLLLAASVDALSRRRDPGNR
;
A
#
# COMPACT_ATOMS: atom_id res chain seq x y z
N MET A 1 32.35 -26.70 -12.08
CA MET A 1 31.24 -27.23 -11.25
C MET A 1 29.98 -26.59 -11.77
N VAL A 2 29.39 -27.20 -12.80
CA VAL A 2 28.36 -26.58 -13.65
C VAL A 2 27.28 -27.64 -13.91
N ASP A 3 26.05 -27.14 -14.02
CA ASP A 3 24.82 -27.73 -14.56
C ASP A 3 23.83 -28.48 -13.64
N GLY A 4 22.76 -27.76 -13.31
CA GLY A 4 21.42 -28.31 -13.29
C GLY A 4 20.91 -28.48 -14.71
N VAL A 5 20.60 -29.71 -15.09
CA VAL A 5 19.92 -30.06 -16.34
C VAL A 5 18.52 -30.55 -16.01
N THR A 6 17.55 -29.85 -16.60
CA THR A 6 16.14 -30.20 -16.76
C THR A 6 15.98 -31.62 -17.33
N TRP A 7 15.21 -32.48 -16.67
CA TRP A 7 14.62 -33.66 -17.32
C TRP A 7 13.14 -33.41 -17.55
N GLY A 8 12.79 -33.39 -18.84
CA GLY A 8 11.47 -33.14 -19.37
C GLY A 8 10.45 -34.24 -19.05
N LEU A 9 9.19 -33.84 -19.21
CA LEU A 9 7.95 -34.59 -19.02
C LEU A 9 7.69 -35.70 -20.06
N ASP A 10 8.72 -36.39 -20.57
CA ASP A 10 8.58 -37.33 -21.70
C ASP A 10 9.03 -38.76 -21.37
N ALA A 11 8.52 -39.33 -20.28
CA ALA A 11 8.72 -40.74 -19.96
C ALA A 11 7.42 -41.43 -19.55
N PHE A 12 6.44 -41.46 -20.46
CA PHE A 12 5.34 -42.43 -20.39
C PHE A 12 5.60 -43.57 -21.40
N GLY A 13 5.70 -44.78 -20.85
CA GLY A 13 6.10 -46.00 -21.55
C GLY A 13 5.13 -46.41 -22.67
N ARG A 14 5.69 -47.00 -23.72
CA ARG A 14 4.95 -47.80 -24.70
C ARG A 14 4.72 -49.19 -24.12
N ASP A 15 3.65 -49.85 -24.51
CA ASP A 15 3.45 -51.26 -24.16
C ASP A 15 4.36 -52.19 -24.98
N ILE A 16 4.30 -53.49 -24.69
CA ILE A 16 5.13 -54.55 -25.29
C ILE A 16 4.89 -54.72 -26.82
N SER A 17 3.86 -54.06 -27.37
CA SER A 17 3.52 -53.99 -28.80
C SER A 17 3.80 -52.62 -29.45
N GLY A 18 4.27 -51.62 -28.70
CA GLY A 18 4.83 -50.38 -29.24
C GLY A 18 3.86 -49.20 -29.40
N ASN A 19 2.65 -49.25 -28.84
CA ASN A 19 1.70 -48.12 -28.85
C ASN A 19 1.86 -47.17 -27.64
N LEU A 20 1.56 -45.87 -27.86
CA LEU A 20 1.56 -44.83 -26.82
C LEU A 20 0.35 -44.96 -25.89
N ILE A 21 0.59 -44.88 -24.58
CA ILE A 21 -0.45 -44.93 -23.54
C ILE A 21 -0.94 -43.49 -23.26
N HIS A 22 -2.24 -43.22 -23.45
CA HIS A 22 -2.85 -41.94 -23.04
C HIS A 22 -3.23 -41.95 -21.55
N PRO A 23 -3.00 -40.85 -20.80
CA PRO A 23 -3.43 -40.76 -19.41
C PRO A 23 -4.96 -40.52 -19.29
N PRO A 24 -5.62 -41.06 -18.24
CA PRO A 24 -7.03 -40.77 -17.98
C PRO A 24 -7.21 -39.36 -17.41
N ALA A 25 -8.32 -38.73 -17.77
CA ALA A 25 -8.70 -37.39 -17.32
C ALA A 25 -8.90 -37.31 -15.79
N GLU A 26 -8.46 -36.21 -15.20
CA GLU A 26 -8.52 -35.90 -13.77
C GLU A 26 -9.94 -36.00 -13.19
N SER A 27 -10.11 -36.86 -12.19
CA SER A 27 -11.08 -36.62 -11.11
C SER A 27 -10.45 -37.06 -9.79
N GLY A 28 -10.33 -36.12 -8.85
CA GLY A 28 -9.62 -36.32 -7.61
C GLY A 28 -10.25 -37.38 -6.71
N ARG A 29 -9.41 -38.25 -6.14
CA ARG A 29 -9.50 -38.84 -4.79
C ARG A 29 -8.34 -39.82 -4.60
N ALA A 30 -7.78 -39.85 -3.39
CA ALA A 30 -6.73 -40.75 -2.92
C ALA A 30 -7.09 -42.26 -2.93
N GLY A 31 -8.09 -42.69 -3.71
CA GLY A 31 -8.48 -44.09 -3.91
C GLY A 31 -7.98 -44.71 -5.21
N SER A 32 -7.51 -43.92 -6.19
CA SER A 32 -7.07 -44.45 -7.50
C SER A 32 -5.73 -45.20 -7.42
N GLU A 33 -4.81 -44.77 -6.55
CA GLU A 33 -3.50 -45.42 -6.39
C GLU A 33 -3.59 -46.78 -5.69
N THR A 34 -4.52 -46.93 -4.75
CA THR A 34 -4.75 -48.20 -4.04
C THR A 34 -5.41 -49.22 -4.96
N SER A 35 -6.36 -48.81 -5.80
CA SER A 35 -7.00 -49.67 -6.80
C SER A 35 -6.01 -50.15 -7.87
N ALA A 36 -5.12 -49.27 -8.36
CA ALA A 36 -4.10 -49.64 -9.35
C ALA A 36 -3.08 -50.66 -8.78
N ALA A 37 -2.70 -50.52 -7.50
CA ALA A 37 -1.79 -51.46 -6.84
C ALA A 37 -2.42 -52.85 -6.63
N ILE A 38 -3.73 -52.90 -6.34
CA ILE A 38 -4.48 -54.16 -6.18
C ILE A 38 -4.66 -54.86 -7.54
N GLU A 39 -4.93 -54.10 -8.61
CA GLU A 39 -5.11 -54.61 -9.96
C GLU A 39 -3.81 -55.22 -10.53
N LEU A 40 -2.66 -54.60 -10.25
CA LEU A 40 -1.32 -55.15 -10.59
C LEU A 40 -1.02 -56.50 -9.91
N GLN A 41 -1.61 -56.75 -8.73
CA GLN A 41 -1.38 -58.00 -7.97
C GLN A 41 -2.11 -59.20 -8.61
N HIS A 42 -3.19 -58.96 -9.35
CA HIS A 42 -3.96 -60.01 -10.04
C HIS A 42 -3.31 -60.50 -11.35
N HIS A 43 -2.40 -59.72 -11.94
CA HIS A 43 -1.69 -60.09 -13.18
C HIS A 43 -0.36 -60.84 -12.96
N LEU A 44 0.03 -61.09 -11.70
CA LEU A 44 1.20 -61.91 -11.39
C LEU A 44 0.88 -63.41 -11.54
N PRO A 45 1.74 -64.21 -12.21
CA PRO A 45 1.60 -65.67 -12.32
C PRO A 45 1.48 -66.34 -10.94
N ALA A 46 0.69 -67.41 -10.83
CA ALA A 46 0.37 -68.07 -9.56
C ALA A 46 1.60 -68.53 -8.76
N GLU A 47 2.68 -68.89 -9.45
CA GLU A 47 3.96 -69.32 -8.90
C GLU A 47 4.64 -68.24 -8.03
N TRP A 48 4.31 -66.97 -8.26
CA TRP A 48 4.89 -65.81 -7.58
C TRP A 48 4.12 -65.41 -6.32
N ARG A 49 2.94 -66.00 -6.09
CA ARG A 49 2.09 -65.74 -4.92
C ARG A 49 2.42 -66.64 -3.72
N SER A 50 2.94 -67.85 -3.96
CA SER A 50 3.05 -68.90 -2.93
C SER A 50 4.37 -68.94 -2.16
N GLY A 51 5.34 -68.06 -2.44
CA GLY A 51 6.52 -67.88 -1.58
C GLY A 51 7.52 -69.05 -1.52
N SER A 52 7.46 -70.01 -2.45
CA SER A 52 8.41 -71.14 -2.45
C SER A 52 9.69 -70.80 -3.24
N LEU A 53 10.68 -70.23 -2.55
CA LEU A 53 12.01 -69.90 -3.10
C LEU A 53 12.98 -71.10 -3.17
N ALA A 54 12.45 -72.34 -3.22
CA ALA A 54 13.27 -73.55 -3.12
C ALA A 54 13.89 -74.06 -4.44
N LEU A 55 13.74 -73.35 -5.57
CA LEU A 55 14.21 -73.82 -6.89
C LEU A 55 15.40 -73.05 -7.49
N VAL A 56 16.06 -72.17 -6.73
CA VAL A 56 17.11 -71.26 -7.26
C VAL A 56 18.52 -71.87 -7.30
N SER A 57 18.72 -73.13 -6.88
CA SER A 57 20.07 -73.72 -6.77
C SER A 57 20.66 -74.26 -8.09
N LYS A 58 19.89 -74.36 -9.19
CA LYS A 58 20.34 -74.97 -10.47
C LYS A 58 20.37 -74.04 -11.70
N GLN A 59 20.34 -72.72 -11.53
CA GLN A 59 20.34 -71.78 -12.68
C GLN A 59 21.62 -70.95 -12.83
N SER A 60 21.89 -70.54 -14.08
CA SER A 60 23.11 -69.86 -14.54
C SER A 60 23.35 -68.49 -13.87
N PRO A 61 24.60 -67.98 -13.85
CA PRO A 61 24.98 -66.78 -13.09
C PRO A 61 24.18 -65.52 -13.48
N VAL A 62 23.79 -65.42 -14.75
CA VAL A 62 23.03 -64.29 -15.29
C VAL A 62 21.58 -64.33 -14.77
N THR A 63 20.98 -65.51 -14.67
CA THR A 63 19.61 -65.68 -14.18
C THR A 63 19.52 -65.38 -12.68
N ARG A 64 20.55 -65.73 -11.89
CA ARG A 64 20.61 -65.36 -10.46
C ARG A 64 20.64 -63.85 -10.24
N ARG A 65 21.39 -63.10 -11.07
CA ARG A 65 21.43 -61.63 -10.97
C ARG A 65 20.09 -60.99 -11.32
N ARG A 66 19.40 -61.50 -12.34
CA ARG A 66 18.04 -61.02 -12.68
C ARG A 66 17.02 -61.33 -11.60
N LEU A 67 17.07 -62.53 -11.01
CA LEU A 67 16.19 -62.91 -9.89
C LEU A 67 16.47 -62.09 -8.62
N ALA A 68 17.74 -61.78 -8.33
CA ALA A 68 18.10 -60.90 -7.21
C ALA A 68 17.59 -59.46 -7.41
N ALA A 69 17.75 -58.89 -8.61
CA ALA A 69 17.22 -57.57 -8.93
C ALA A 69 15.67 -57.52 -8.85
N LEU A 70 14.99 -58.59 -9.29
CA LEU A 70 13.53 -58.69 -9.18
C LEU A 70 13.06 -58.88 -7.72
N ALA A 71 13.87 -59.53 -6.87
CA ALA A 71 13.60 -59.63 -5.44
C ALA A 71 13.74 -58.29 -4.71
N GLU A 72 14.72 -57.45 -5.10
CA GLU A 72 14.85 -56.08 -4.58
C GLU A 72 13.68 -55.19 -4.98
N VAL A 73 13.23 -55.26 -6.24
CA VAL A 73 12.05 -54.53 -6.71
C VAL A 73 10.80 -54.98 -5.95
N ARG A 74 10.63 -56.29 -5.71
CA ARG A 74 9.52 -56.83 -4.91
C ARG A 74 9.58 -56.36 -3.45
N ALA A 75 10.76 -56.31 -2.85
CA ALA A 75 10.94 -55.82 -1.48
C ALA A 75 10.62 -54.32 -1.37
N SER A 76 11.02 -53.51 -2.36
CA SER A 76 10.71 -52.09 -2.44
C SER A 76 9.20 -51.84 -2.57
N ILE A 77 8.52 -52.55 -3.48
CA ILE A 77 7.06 -52.45 -3.65
C ILE A 77 6.32 -52.90 -2.39
N ALA A 78 6.74 -54.01 -1.77
CA ALA A 78 6.15 -54.48 -0.52
C ALA A 78 6.35 -53.50 0.64
N ALA A 79 7.50 -52.83 0.73
CA ALA A 79 7.78 -51.80 1.73
C ALA A 79 6.90 -50.56 1.52
N THR A 80 6.71 -50.13 0.26
CA THR A 80 5.81 -49.01 -0.08
C THR A 80 4.35 -49.34 0.25
N ILE A 81 3.87 -50.55 -0.06
CA ILE A 81 2.52 -51.00 0.29
C ILE A 81 2.33 -51.09 1.81
N LYS A 82 3.34 -51.57 2.55
CA LYS A 82 3.33 -51.63 4.02
C LYS A 82 3.32 -50.23 4.65
N GLY A 83 4.00 -49.27 4.03
CA GLY A 83 3.98 -47.86 4.42
C GLY A 83 2.60 -47.21 4.19
N ILE A 84 1.91 -47.56 3.11
CA ILE A 84 0.56 -47.06 2.80
C ILE A 84 -0.51 -47.70 3.71
N THR A 85 -0.37 -48.98 4.08
CA THR A 85 -1.30 -49.67 4.99
C THR A 85 -1.17 -49.27 6.47
N GLN A 86 -0.06 -48.65 6.88
CA GLN A 86 0.07 -48.07 8.23
C GLN A 86 -0.66 -46.73 8.42
N ILE A 87 -1.31 -46.18 7.38
CA ILE A 87 -2.18 -45.01 7.47
C ILE A 87 -3.63 -45.45 7.77
N GLN A 88 -3.81 -46.34 8.74
CA GLN A 88 -5.10 -46.58 9.40
C GLN A 88 -4.94 -46.31 10.89
N HIS A 89 -5.24 -45.07 11.29
CA HIS A 89 -5.38 -44.74 12.70
C HIS A 89 -6.55 -45.55 13.30
N PRO A 90 -6.38 -46.18 14.48
CA PRO A 90 -7.50 -46.78 15.20
C PRO A 90 -8.50 -45.68 15.58
N VAL A 91 -9.76 -45.83 15.15
CA VAL A 91 -10.86 -44.95 15.55
C VAL A 91 -11.27 -45.30 16.98
N GLY A 92 -10.51 -44.80 17.96
CA GLY A 92 -11.02 -44.58 19.31
C GLY A 92 -11.88 -43.31 19.33
N PRO A 93 -12.73 -43.10 20.35
CA PRO A 93 -13.57 -41.91 20.44
C PRO A 93 -12.71 -40.68 20.75
N SER A 94 -12.09 -40.12 19.72
CA SER A 94 -11.38 -38.84 19.81
C SER A 94 -12.42 -37.73 19.93
N ARG A 95 -12.58 -37.22 21.14
CA ARG A 95 -13.12 -35.88 21.39
C ARG A 95 -12.19 -34.83 20.79
N SER A 96 -12.17 -34.71 19.48
CA SER A 96 -11.74 -33.52 18.75
C SER A 96 -12.03 -33.76 17.27
N GLY A 97 -13.29 -33.53 16.89
CA GLY A 97 -13.75 -33.72 15.52
C GLY A 97 -13.03 -32.77 14.57
N ALA A 98 -12.26 -33.36 13.66
CA ALA A 98 -11.84 -32.77 12.40
C ALA A 98 -13.06 -32.56 11.46
N VAL A 99 -14.03 -31.77 11.93
CA VAL A 99 -15.23 -31.34 11.20
C VAL A 99 -15.30 -29.79 11.11
N ALA A 100 -14.35 -29.06 11.69
CA ALA A 100 -14.47 -27.60 11.86
C ALA A 100 -13.46 -26.79 11.04
N GLY A 101 -13.36 -27.02 9.72
CA GLY A 101 -12.54 -26.18 8.82
C GLY A 101 -13.32 -25.02 8.17
N PHE A 102 -14.61 -25.24 7.90
CA PHE A 102 -15.49 -24.26 7.23
C PHE A 102 -16.68 -23.80 8.09
N GLY A 103 -16.84 -24.35 9.31
CA GLY A 103 -18.00 -24.08 10.18
C GLY A 103 -17.75 -23.11 11.35
N ILE A 104 -16.50 -22.79 11.68
CA ILE A 104 -16.19 -21.97 12.88
C ILE A 104 -16.57 -20.50 12.70
N ASP A 105 -16.65 -20.00 11.47
CA ASP A 105 -17.02 -18.60 11.20
C ASP A 105 -18.54 -18.34 11.12
N THR A 106 -19.37 -19.28 11.61
CA THR A 106 -20.85 -19.15 11.61
C THR A 106 -21.45 -18.77 12.97
N THR A 107 -20.66 -18.72 14.05
CA THR A 107 -21.18 -18.40 15.39
C THR A 107 -21.06 -16.91 15.72
N ALA A 108 -22.14 -16.34 16.25
CA ALA A 108 -22.14 -14.98 16.80
C ALA A 108 -21.15 -14.93 17.97
N ARG A 109 -20.02 -14.25 17.79
CA ARG A 109 -18.98 -14.18 18.82
C ARG A 109 -19.48 -13.37 20.00
N SER A 110 -19.26 -13.86 21.22
CA SER A 110 -19.41 -13.04 22.43
C SER A 110 -18.30 -11.98 22.50
N THR A 111 -18.51 -10.90 23.25
CA THR A 111 -17.49 -9.86 23.47
C THR A 111 -16.19 -10.44 24.05
N GLY A 112 -16.30 -11.43 24.95
CA GLY A 112 -15.15 -12.12 25.55
C GLY A 112 -14.37 -12.98 24.56
N GLU A 113 -15.05 -13.68 23.65
CA GLU A 113 -14.39 -14.44 22.57
C GLU A 113 -13.71 -13.53 21.57
N ALA A 114 -14.37 -12.44 21.15
CA ALA A 114 -13.75 -11.47 20.25
C ALA A 114 -12.47 -10.86 20.83
N LEU A 115 -12.42 -10.62 22.14
CA LEU A 115 -11.23 -10.12 22.84
C LEU A 115 -10.11 -11.18 22.94
N ARG A 116 -10.46 -12.43 23.26
CA ARG A 116 -9.50 -13.55 23.29
C ARG A 116 -8.90 -13.79 21.91
N ASP A 117 -9.71 -13.77 20.86
CA ASP A 117 -9.26 -13.90 19.47
C ASP A 117 -8.37 -12.74 19.03
N TRP A 118 -8.75 -11.51 19.40
CA TRP A 118 -7.91 -10.35 19.14
C TRP A 118 -6.55 -10.50 19.82
N ARG A 119 -6.52 -10.93 21.09
CA ARG A 119 -5.28 -11.18 21.83
C ARG A 119 -4.46 -12.31 21.20
N ALA A 120 -5.12 -13.36 20.71
CA ALA A 120 -4.45 -14.46 20.00
C ALA A 120 -3.83 -14.00 18.68
N ARG A 121 -4.53 -13.18 17.87
CA ARG A 121 -4.01 -12.59 16.63
C ARG A 121 -2.81 -11.67 16.87
N VAL A 122 -2.90 -10.82 17.90
CA VAL A 122 -1.79 -9.94 18.31
C VAL A 122 -0.57 -10.76 18.73
N ARG A 123 -0.77 -11.84 19.50
CA ARG A 123 0.30 -12.77 19.88
C ARG A 123 0.84 -13.56 18.69
N GLY A 124 -0.01 -13.87 17.71
CA GLY A 124 0.32 -14.59 16.47
C GLY A 124 0.95 -13.73 15.38
N GLY A 125 1.36 -12.49 15.66
CA GLY A 125 2.10 -11.64 14.70
C GLY A 125 1.23 -10.74 13.82
N GLN A 126 -0.10 -10.82 13.89
CA GLN A 126 -1.02 -9.98 13.10
C GLN A 126 -1.33 -8.66 13.81
N LEU A 127 -0.30 -7.81 13.97
CA LEU A 127 -0.41 -6.54 14.71
C LEU A 127 -1.18 -5.45 13.95
N GLY A 128 -1.23 -5.51 12.62
CA GLY A 128 -1.86 -4.48 11.79
C GLY A 128 -1.27 -3.09 12.06
N SER A 129 -2.11 -2.06 12.21
CA SER A 129 -1.67 -0.69 12.52
C SER A 129 -1.42 -0.42 14.01
N LEU A 130 -1.50 -1.45 14.88
CA LEU A 130 -1.36 -1.30 16.34
C LEU A 130 0.00 -0.68 16.75
N PRO A 131 1.16 -1.08 16.17
CA PRO A 131 2.44 -0.50 16.53
C PRO A 131 2.50 1.01 16.29
N ALA A 132 1.89 1.47 15.19
CA ALA A 132 1.85 2.88 14.83
C ALA A 132 1.03 3.69 15.86
N TRP A 133 -0.12 3.17 16.30
CA TRP A 133 -0.93 3.80 17.35
C TRP A 133 -0.21 3.86 18.71
N LEU A 134 0.46 2.78 19.09
CA LEU A 134 1.25 2.76 20.34
C LEU A 134 2.42 3.75 20.26
N GLY A 135 3.11 3.82 19.13
CA GLY A 135 4.15 4.81 18.87
C GLY A 135 3.62 6.24 18.98
N LEU A 136 2.46 6.53 18.37
CA LEU A 136 1.81 7.83 18.45
C LEU A 136 1.46 8.21 19.89
N ILE A 137 0.82 7.32 20.65
CA ILE A 137 0.48 7.56 22.06
C ILE A 137 1.75 7.77 22.88
N GLY A 138 2.78 6.96 22.66
CA GLY A 138 4.07 7.08 23.34
C GLY A 138 4.73 8.44 23.08
N LEU A 139 4.74 8.91 21.82
CA LEU A 139 5.26 10.22 21.46
C LEU A 139 4.45 11.37 22.09
N VAL A 140 3.12 11.26 22.13
CA VAL A 140 2.28 12.24 22.83
C VAL A 140 2.67 12.35 24.29
N ILE A 141 2.84 11.23 24.98
CA ILE A 141 3.23 11.21 26.40
C ILE A 141 4.62 11.83 26.58
N VAL A 142 5.61 11.39 25.78
CA VAL A 142 6.98 11.87 25.89
C VAL A 142 7.07 13.38 25.68
N PHE A 143 6.49 13.91 24.60
CA PHE A 143 6.57 15.34 24.33
C PHE A 143 5.67 16.20 25.21
N SER A 144 4.55 15.64 25.71
CA SER A 144 3.73 16.32 26.71
C SER A 144 4.46 16.51 28.03
N VAL A 145 5.32 15.57 28.43
CA VAL A 145 6.12 15.70 29.66
C VAL A 145 7.36 16.56 29.40
N ALA A 146 7.94 16.48 28.20
CA ALA A 146 9.16 17.20 27.87
C ALA A 146 8.93 18.69 27.55
N SER A 147 7.73 19.10 27.14
CA SER A 147 7.43 20.49 26.76
C SER A 147 6.02 20.91 27.14
N ASP A 148 5.91 21.96 27.96
CA ASP A 148 4.65 22.61 28.30
C ASP A 148 3.92 23.19 27.07
N SER A 149 4.67 23.48 26.01
CA SER A 149 4.12 24.03 24.77
C SER A 149 3.47 22.97 23.87
N PHE A 150 3.75 21.69 24.08
CA PHE A 150 3.35 20.62 23.15
C PHE A 150 1.84 20.45 23.04
N LEU A 151 1.12 20.40 24.17
CA LEU A 151 -0.35 20.27 24.20
C LEU A 151 -1.09 21.60 24.09
N THR A 152 -0.40 22.70 23.80
CA THR A 152 -1.07 23.99 23.57
C THR A 152 -1.93 23.92 22.30
N LEU A 153 -3.09 24.58 22.34
CA LEU A 153 -4.04 24.54 21.21
C LEU A 153 -3.43 25.10 19.92
N GLY A 154 -2.55 26.10 20.03
CA GLY A 154 -1.79 26.65 18.90
C GLY A 154 -0.84 25.62 18.29
N ASN A 155 -0.13 24.86 19.13
CA ASN A 155 0.77 23.82 18.65
C ASN A 155 0.01 22.64 18.01
N ILE A 156 -1.10 22.19 18.60
CA ILE A 156 -1.94 21.13 18.03
C ILE A 156 -2.39 21.50 16.60
N ALA A 157 -2.88 22.72 16.41
CA ALA A 157 -3.29 23.20 15.09
C ALA A 157 -2.12 23.27 14.10
N ASN A 158 -0.96 23.73 14.56
CA ASN A 158 0.23 23.84 13.74
C ASN A 158 0.82 22.47 13.37
N LEU A 159 0.78 21.47 14.27
CA LEU A 159 1.19 20.10 14.01
C LEU A 159 0.38 19.48 12.87
N LEU A 160 -0.95 19.69 12.87
CA LEU A 160 -1.83 19.24 11.78
C LEU A 160 -1.45 19.89 10.44
N ALA A 161 -1.17 21.20 10.43
CA ALA A 161 -0.79 21.93 9.22
C ALA A 161 0.59 21.52 8.68
N GLN A 162 1.60 21.38 9.55
CA GLN A 162 2.96 21.01 9.17
C GLN A 162 3.04 19.57 8.64
N GLY A 163 2.28 18.64 9.23
CA GLY A 163 2.26 17.24 8.81
C GLY A 163 1.45 16.94 7.55
N ALA A 164 0.55 17.84 7.16
CA ALA A 164 -0.43 17.57 6.10
C ALA A 164 0.21 17.32 4.73
N GLY A 165 1.17 18.16 4.31
CA GLY A 165 1.82 18.01 3.00
C GLY A 165 2.49 16.63 2.83
N VAL A 166 3.32 16.24 3.81
CA VAL A 166 3.97 14.91 3.84
C VAL A 166 2.96 13.78 3.89
N THR A 167 1.88 13.94 4.68
CA THR A 167 0.81 12.94 4.79
C THR A 167 0.11 12.72 3.44
N ILE A 168 -0.16 13.79 2.69
CA ILE A 168 -0.81 13.70 1.38
C ILE A 168 0.12 13.01 0.36
N ILE A 169 1.42 13.32 0.37
CA ILE A 169 2.41 12.61 -0.47
C ILE A 169 2.45 11.12 -0.08
N ALA A 170 2.47 10.81 1.23
CA ALA A 170 2.45 9.44 1.74
C ALA A 170 1.18 8.69 1.32
N MET A 171 0.03 9.35 1.28
CA MET A 171 -1.22 8.78 0.77
C MET A 171 -1.12 8.41 -0.72
N GLY A 172 -0.43 9.22 -1.54
CA GLY A 172 -0.08 8.86 -2.92
C GLY A 172 0.81 7.62 -3.00
N LEU A 173 1.86 7.59 -2.17
CA LEU A 173 2.80 6.47 -2.13
C LEU A 173 2.16 5.17 -1.67
N VAL A 174 1.10 5.19 -0.87
CA VAL A 174 0.36 3.96 -0.51
C VAL A 174 -0.10 3.21 -1.77
N PHE A 175 -0.56 3.89 -2.81
CA PHE A 175 -0.98 3.22 -4.04
C PHE A 175 0.19 2.49 -4.72
N VAL A 176 1.36 3.11 -4.79
CA VAL A 176 2.59 2.56 -5.39
C VAL A 176 3.07 1.36 -4.58
N LEU A 177 3.17 1.53 -3.26
CA LEU A 177 3.60 0.47 -2.35
C LEU A 177 2.64 -0.73 -2.37
N LEU A 178 1.34 -0.51 -2.55
CA LEU A 178 0.37 -1.60 -2.69
C LEU A 178 0.63 -2.49 -3.92
N LEU A 179 1.29 -1.98 -4.96
CA LEU A 179 1.70 -2.79 -6.12
C LEU A 179 3.05 -3.49 -5.91
N GLY A 180 3.76 -3.22 -4.81
CA GLY A 180 5.14 -3.67 -4.61
C GLY A 180 6.16 -2.87 -5.43
N GLU A 181 5.75 -1.71 -5.95
CA GLU A 181 6.61 -0.79 -6.68
C GLU A 181 7.13 0.29 -5.72
N ILE A 182 8.24 0.93 -6.09
CA ILE A 182 8.83 2.07 -5.35
C ILE A 182 8.79 3.31 -6.24
N ASP A 183 8.37 4.44 -5.66
CA ASP A 183 8.37 5.76 -6.30
C ASP A 183 9.22 6.75 -5.51
N LEU A 184 10.51 6.84 -5.87
CA LEU A 184 11.42 7.83 -5.31
C LEU A 184 11.19 9.24 -5.88
N SER A 185 10.57 9.33 -7.05
CA SER A 185 10.38 10.59 -7.77
C SER A 185 9.18 11.40 -7.27
N ALA A 186 8.26 10.82 -6.49
CA ALA A 186 7.08 11.51 -5.96
C ALA A 186 7.45 12.81 -5.22
N GLY A 187 8.55 12.79 -4.46
CA GLY A 187 9.07 13.98 -3.78
C GLY A 187 9.43 15.09 -4.77
N THR A 188 10.39 14.87 -5.67
CA THR A 188 10.84 15.89 -6.62
C THR A 188 9.78 16.22 -7.68
N ALA A 189 8.87 15.31 -8.00
CA ALA A 189 7.68 15.61 -8.79
C ALA A 189 6.81 16.67 -8.10
N SER A 190 6.59 16.56 -6.78
CA SER A 190 5.91 17.60 -6.00
C SER A 190 6.68 18.95 -6.08
N GLY A 191 8.01 18.91 -6.04
CA GLY A 191 8.86 20.10 -6.20
C GLY A 191 8.71 20.79 -7.56
N VAL A 192 8.68 20.03 -8.67
CA VAL A 192 8.43 20.58 -10.01
C VAL A 192 7.06 21.23 -10.07
N THR A 193 6.02 20.59 -9.52
CA THR A 193 4.66 21.17 -9.52
C THR A 193 4.56 22.43 -8.67
N ALA A 194 5.26 22.48 -7.53
CA ALA A 194 5.38 23.68 -6.70
C ALA A 194 6.12 24.81 -7.42
N ALA A 195 7.20 24.49 -8.16
CA ALA A 195 7.95 25.46 -8.93
C ALA A 195 7.08 26.07 -10.05
N ILE A 196 6.35 25.25 -10.82
CA ILE A 196 5.43 25.75 -11.84
C ILE A 196 4.31 26.60 -11.23
N LEU A 197 3.72 26.16 -10.12
CA LEU A 197 2.73 26.94 -9.35
C LEU A 197 3.28 28.33 -9.00
N ALA A 198 4.46 28.37 -8.40
CA ALA A 198 5.07 29.61 -7.91
C ALA A 198 5.47 30.54 -9.06
N LEU A 199 6.07 30.00 -10.12
CA LEU A 199 6.43 30.77 -11.30
C LEU A 199 5.19 31.33 -12.00
N HIS A 200 4.10 30.58 -12.10
CA HIS A 200 2.85 31.05 -12.69
C HIS A 200 2.32 32.28 -11.95
N LEU A 201 2.30 32.24 -10.62
CA LEU A 201 1.80 33.35 -9.80
C LEU A 201 2.72 34.56 -9.84
N VAL A 202 4.03 34.36 -9.67
CA VAL A 202 4.99 35.47 -9.60
C VAL A 202 5.25 36.13 -10.96
N SER A 203 5.06 35.40 -12.07
CA SER A 203 5.21 35.95 -13.43
C SER A 203 3.95 36.61 -14.00
N GLY A 204 2.90 36.79 -13.19
CA GLY A 204 1.63 37.35 -13.66
C GLY A 204 0.92 36.44 -14.68
N GLY A 205 1.14 35.11 -14.59
CA GLY A 205 0.63 34.11 -15.54
C GLY A 205 1.50 33.90 -16.78
N ASN A 206 2.55 34.71 -17.00
CA ASN A 206 3.41 34.60 -18.18
C ASN A 206 4.55 33.59 -17.99
N LEU A 207 4.21 32.30 -18.06
CA LEU A 207 5.19 31.22 -17.99
C LEU A 207 6.17 31.22 -19.18
N LEU A 208 5.75 31.63 -20.38
CA LEU A 208 6.64 31.71 -21.54
C LEU A 208 7.79 32.68 -21.30
N GLY A 209 7.47 33.89 -20.82
CA GLY A 209 8.48 34.89 -20.49
C GLY A 209 9.39 34.46 -19.34
N ARG A 210 8.85 33.73 -18.36
CA ARG A 210 9.62 33.31 -17.18
C ARG A 210 10.53 32.11 -17.42
N LEU A 211 10.09 31.13 -18.21
CA LEU A 211 10.86 29.93 -18.53
C LEU A 211 11.86 30.17 -19.68
N GLY A 212 11.58 31.16 -20.53
CA GLY A 212 12.26 31.32 -21.81
C GLY A 212 11.75 30.31 -22.86
N LEU A 213 11.91 30.67 -24.13
CA LEU A 213 11.30 29.92 -25.25
C LEU A 213 11.70 28.44 -25.27
N GLY A 214 12.98 28.12 -25.07
CA GLY A 214 13.47 26.75 -25.15
C GLY A 214 12.84 25.83 -24.08
N VAL A 215 12.89 26.25 -22.81
CA VAL A 215 12.32 25.47 -21.70
C VAL A 215 10.80 25.38 -21.81
N PHE A 216 10.14 26.46 -22.23
CA PHE A 216 8.70 26.49 -22.44
C PHE A 216 8.25 25.51 -23.54
N VAL A 217 8.97 25.45 -24.66
CA VAL A 217 8.69 24.50 -25.75
C VAL A 217 8.86 23.07 -25.27
N VAL A 218 9.95 22.75 -24.57
CA VAL A 218 10.16 21.41 -23.98
C VAL A 218 9.02 21.05 -23.03
N PHE A 219 8.62 21.99 -22.16
CA PHE A 219 7.49 21.78 -21.25
C PHE A 219 6.18 21.47 -21.99
N CYS A 220 5.86 22.23 -23.05
CA CYS A 220 4.68 21.96 -23.89
C CYS A 220 4.76 20.60 -24.60
N VAL A 221 5.93 20.23 -25.13
CA VAL A 221 6.16 18.92 -25.76
C VAL A 221 5.94 17.78 -24.78
N LEU A 222 6.41 17.91 -23.53
CA LEU A 222 6.19 16.91 -22.48
C LEU A 222 4.69 16.78 -22.14
N LEU A 223 3.93 17.88 -22.12
CA LEU A 223 2.48 17.83 -21.94
C LEU A 223 1.79 17.11 -23.10
N VAL A 224 2.16 17.42 -24.36
CA VAL A 224 1.62 16.72 -25.54
C VAL A 224 1.93 15.23 -25.50
N LEU A 225 3.17 14.88 -25.15
CA LEU A 225 3.58 13.49 -24.97
C LEU A 225 2.75 12.79 -23.89
N ALA A 226 2.50 13.44 -22.75
CA ALA A 226 1.66 12.90 -21.68
C ALA A 226 0.22 12.67 -22.15
N ILE A 227 -0.37 13.56 -22.96
CA ILE A 227 -1.69 13.36 -23.57
C ILE A 227 -1.69 12.06 -24.41
N GLY A 228 -0.72 11.92 -25.31
CA GLY A 228 -0.59 10.74 -26.18
C GLY A 228 -0.44 9.44 -25.39
N ILE A 229 0.40 9.45 -24.36
CA ILE A 229 0.58 8.32 -23.44
C ILE A 229 -0.72 7.96 -22.73
N GLY A 230 -1.45 8.96 -22.19
CA GLY A 230 -2.71 8.73 -21.48
C GLY A 230 -3.78 8.11 -22.37
N ILE A 231 -3.88 8.55 -23.63
CA ILE A 231 -4.76 7.97 -24.65
C ILE A 231 -4.34 6.52 -24.96
N GLN A 232 -3.05 6.28 -25.19
CA GLN A 232 -2.52 4.95 -25.50
C GLN A 232 -2.78 3.93 -24.37
N LEU A 233 -2.66 4.36 -23.11
CA LEU A 233 -2.92 3.55 -21.93
C LEU A 233 -4.42 3.45 -21.58
N ARG A 234 -5.29 4.14 -22.33
CA ARG A 234 -6.73 4.25 -22.08
C ARG A 234 -7.06 4.78 -20.68
N ILE A 235 -6.28 5.74 -20.18
CA ILE A 235 -6.53 6.42 -18.90
C ILE A 235 -7.10 7.81 -19.19
N TRP A 236 -8.33 7.84 -19.71
CA TRP A 236 -8.96 9.06 -20.27
C TRP A 236 -9.02 10.24 -19.31
N ALA A 237 -9.35 9.99 -18.04
CA ALA A 237 -9.37 11.04 -17.01
C ALA A 237 -7.97 11.65 -16.79
N ALA A 238 -6.92 10.83 -16.89
CA ALA A 238 -5.54 11.30 -16.74
C ALA A 238 -5.06 12.05 -17.99
N SER A 239 -5.48 11.68 -19.21
CA SER A 239 -5.10 12.40 -20.44
C SER A 239 -5.75 13.79 -20.56
N ALA A 240 -6.88 14.02 -19.88
CA ALA A 240 -7.51 15.33 -19.86
C ALA A 240 -6.67 16.38 -19.09
N ALA A 241 -6.00 15.98 -18.01
CA ALA A 241 -5.20 16.89 -17.20
C ALA A 241 -4.03 17.57 -17.95
N PRO A 242 -3.13 16.87 -18.67
CA PRO A 242 -2.10 17.53 -19.47
C PRO A 242 -2.68 18.38 -20.60
N ALA A 243 -3.84 18.01 -21.16
CA ALA A 243 -4.53 18.84 -22.16
C ALA A 243 -5.04 20.16 -21.57
N ILE A 244 -5.59 20.13 -20.35
CA ILE A 244 -5.99 21.33 -19.60
C ILE A 244 -4.76 22.19 -19.30
N ALA A 245 -3.67 21.61 -18.79
CA ALA A 245 -2.43 22.34 -18.53
C ALA A 245 -1.89 23.01 -19.80
N LEU A 246 -1.85 22.28 -20.92
CA LEU A 246 -1.39 22.79 -22.20
C LEU A 246 -2.25 23.97 -22.68
N ALA A 247 -3.58 23.83 -22.60
CA ALA A 247 -4.50 24.90 -22.97
C ALA A 247 -4.29 26.15 -22.08
N MET A 248 -4.19 25.98 -20.76
CA MET A 248 -3.97 27.10 -19.84
C MET A 248 -2.67 27.87 -20.16
N VAL A 249 -1.60 27.12 -20.43
CA VAL A 249 -0.26 27.68 -20.65
C VAL A 249 -0.16 28.38 -22.02
N LEU A 250 -0.83 27.84 -23.05
CA LEU A 250 -0.86 28.46 -24.39
C LEU A 250 -1.79 29.67 -24.47
N VAL A 251 -2.92 29.64 -23.75
CA VAL A 251 -3.85 30.78 -23.68
C VAL A 251 -3.26 31.93 -22.86
N GLY A 252 -2.36 31.64 -21.92
CA GLY A 252 -1.78 32.65 -21.04
C GLY A 252 -2.77 33.15 -19.99
N VAL A 253 -3.40 32.22 -19.26
CA VAL A 253 -4.29 32.61 -18.15
C VAL A 253 -3.55 33.43 -17.10
N GLY A 254 -4.20 34.48 -16.61
CA GLY A 254 -3.64 35.36 -15.58
C GLY A 254 -3.31 34.66 -14.25
N PRO A 255 -2.73 35.40 -13.29
CA PRO A 255 -2.23 34.86 -12.03
C PRO A 255 -3.37 34.59 -11.03
N ASN A 256 -4.27 33.66 -11.35
CA ASN A 256 -5.33 33.24 -10.44
C ASN A 256 -4.85 32.04 -9.59
N PRO A 257 -4.87 32.13 -8.24
CA PRO A 257 -4.43 31.05 -7.35
C PRO A 257 -5.11 29.69 -7.59
N TRP A 258 -6.41 29.69 -7.90
CA TRP A 258 -7.15 28.45 -8.18
C TRP A 258 -6.69 27.79 -9.47
N LEU A 259 -6.44 28.58 -10.51
CA LEU A 259 -5.91 28.09 -11.78
C LEU A 259 -4.46 27.62 -11.62
N ALA A 260 -3.65 28.33 -10.83
CA ALA A 260 -2.28 27.93 -10.56
C ALA A 260 -2.23 26.56 -9.82
N MET A 261 -3.11 26.35 -8.84
CA MET A 261 -3.26 25.06 -8.14
C MET A 261 -3.74 23.95 -9.09
N LEU A 262 -4.71 24.23 -9.95
CA LEU A 262 -5.17 23.28 -10.98
C LEU A 262 -4.03 22.91 -11.94
N LEU A 263 -3.27 23.90 -12.41
CA LEU A 263 -2.10 23.70 -13.26
C LEU A 263 -1.07 22.80 -12.58
N ALA A 264 -0.76 23.04 -11.31
CA ALA A 264 0.17 22.21 -10.54
C ALA A 264 -0.27 20.74 -10.48
N VAL A 265 -1.55 20.47 -10.21
CA VAL A 265 -2.10 19.09 -10.21
C VAL A 265 -2.05 18.46 -11.61
N CYS A 266 -2.32 19.24 -12.66
CA CYS A 266 -2.24 18.75 -14.03
C CYS A 266 -0.80 18.40 -14.44
N VAL A 267 0.18 19.21 -14.05
CA VAL A 267 1.61 18.90 -14.24
C VAL A 267 2.02 17.65 -13.47
N GLY A 268 1.54 17.49 -12.23
CA GLY A 268 1.76 16.27 -11.44
C GLY A 268 1.18 15.02 -12.12
N THR A 269 -0.04 15.14 -12.66
CA THR A 269 -0.69 14.06 -13.43
C THR A 269 0.14 13.70 -14.68
N SER A 270 0.71 14.70 -15.34
CA SER A 270 1.56 14.54 -16.53
C SER A 270 2.86 13.79 -16.21
N ILE A 271 3.52 14.15 -15.11
CA ILE A 271 4.70 13.44 -14.60
C ILE A 271 4.33 11.99 -14.27
N GLY A 272 3.20 11.77 -13.61
CA GLY A 272 2.73 10.42 -13.27
C GLY A 272 2.40 9.56 -14.50
N LEU A 273 1.90 10.15 -15.59
CA LEU A 273 1.69 9.45 -16.87
C LEU A 273 3.02 9.02 -17.49
N LEU A 274 4.02 9.90 -17.49
CA LEU A 274 5.35 9.59 -18.00
C LEU A 274 6.00 8.47 -17.17
N THR A 275 6.05 8.62 -15.84
CA THR A 275 6.60 7.61 -14.92
C THR A 275 5.87 6.27 -15.08
N GLY A 276 4.53 6.32 -15.07
CA GLY A 276 3.69 5.14 -15.22
C GLY A 276 3.92 4.41 -16.54
N PHE A 277 4.12 5.13 -17.64
CA PHE A 277 4.42 4.53 -18.95
C PHE A 277 5.78 3.82 -18.98
N LEU A 278 6.83 4.46 -18.47
CA LEU A 278 8.18 3.90 -18.41
C LEU A 278 8.19 2.59 -17.58
N VAL A 279 7.52 2.59 -16.43
CA VAL A 279 7.47 1.41 -15.54
C VAL A 279 6.56 0.31 -16.10
N SER A 280 5.38 0.66 -16.60
CA SER A 280 4.35 -0.32 -16.91
C SER A 280 4.39 -0.89 -18.32
N ARG A 281 4.77 -0.07 -19.31
CA ARG A 281 4.72 -0.43 -20.74
C ARG A 281 6.09 -0.77 -21.28
N ILE A 282 7.10 0.04 -20.97
CA ILE A 282 8.49 -0.27 -21.35
C ILE A 282 9.02 -1.38 -20.44
N GLY A 283 8.56 -1.45 -19.19
CA GLY A 283 8.92 -2.52 -18.25
C GLY A 283 10.24 -2.28 -17.54
N ILE A 284 10.70 -1.02 -17.48
CA ILE A 284 11.89 -0.66 -16.70
C ILE A 284 11.55 -0.80 -15.21
N PRO A 285 12.42 -1.39 -14.37
CA PRO A 285 12.19 -1.48 -12.93
C PRO A 285 11.88 -0.11 -12.31
N SER A 286 10.85 -0.03 -11.46
CA SER A 286 10.37 1.26 -10.96
C SER A 286 11.41 2.01 -10.14
N PHE A 287 12.26 1.29 -9.40
CA PHE A 287 13.36 1.88 -8.66
C PHE A 287 14.30 2.67 -9.59
N VAL A 288 14.67 2.08 -10.73
CA VAL A 288 15.58 2.71 -11.70
C VAL A 288 14.93 3.93 -12.34
N VAL A 289 13.67 3.81 -12.80
CA VAL A 289 12.93 4.93 -13.40
C VAL A 289 12.79 6.08 -12.42
N THR A 290 12.34 5.79 -11.20
CA THR A 290 12.01 6.84 -10.23
C THR A 290 13.25 7.43 -9.57
N LEU A 291 14.37 6.70 -9.49
CA LEU A 291 15.66 7.29 -9.14
C LEU A 291 16.19 8.23 -10.23
N ALA A 292 16.11 7.82 -11.51
CA ALA A 292 16.53 8.67 -12.62
C ALA A 292 15.68 9.94 -12.69
N LEU A 293 14.36 9.80 -12.57
CA LEU A 293 13.43 10.93 -12.51
C LEU A 293 13.62 11.78 -11.25
N PHE A 294 13.99 11.17 -10.12
CA PHE A 294 14.32 11.93 -8.91
C PHE A 294 15.42 12.96 -9.19
N LEU A 295 16.53 12.51 -9.80
CA LEU A 295 17.65 13.38 -10.18
C LEU A 295 17.29 14.37 -11.29
N ALA A 296 16.59 13.91 -12.33
CA ALA A 296 16.19 14.76 -13.45
C ALA A 296 15.28 15.91 -12.98
N TRP A 297 14.28 15.61 -12.16
CA TRP A 297 13.37 16.62 -11.61
C TRP A 297 14.06 17.57 -10.66
N GLN A 298 15.05 17.12 -9.88
CA GLN A 298 15.86 18.01 -9.07
C GLN A 298 16.64 19.03 -9.94
N GLY A 299 17.20 18.59 -11.07
CA GLY A 299 17.80 19.47 -12.06
C GLY A 299 16.81 20.44 -12.69
N VAL A 300 15.59 19.98 -13.00
CA VAL A 300 14.52 20.85 -13.53
C VAL A 300 14.14 21.90 -12.49
N ILE A 301 13.93 21.55 -11.23
CA ILE A 301 13.62 22.53 -10.17
C ILE A 301 14.73 23.57 -10.06
N LEU A 302 16.00 23.14 -10.10
CA LEU A 302 17.15 24.02 -10.08
C LEU A 302 17.17 24.99 -11.27
N GLN A 303 16.77 24.52 -12.46
CA GLN A 303 16.66 25.36 -13.66
C GLN A 303 15.47 26.34 -13.57
N LEU A 304 14.36 25.92 -12.97
CA LEU A 304 13.14 26.73 -12.81
C LEU A 304 13.29 27.83 -11.75
N ILE A 305 13.90 27.51 -10.60
CA ILE A 305 14.02 28.41 -9.45
C ILE A 305 15.36 29.16 -9.43
N GLY A 306 16.44 28.51 -9.88
CA GLY A 306 17.81 29.04 -9.83
C GLY A 306 18.58 28.66 -8.56
N ALA A 307 19.90 28.47 -8.66
CA ALA A 307 20.73 27.88 -7.60
C ALA A 307 20.82 28.65 -6.25
N GLY A 308 20.46 29.93 -6.23
CA GLY A 308 20.37 30.74 -4.99
C GLY A 308 19.02 31.40 -4.79
N GLY A 309 18.01 31.06 -5.60
CA GLY A 309 16.72 31.73 -5.60
C GLY A 309 15.73 31.06 -4.65
N THR A 310 14.87 31.85 -4.01
CA THR A 310 13.60 31.37 -3.45
C THR A 310 12.47 32.17 -4.11
N VAL A 311 11.39 31.48 -4.48
CA VAL A 311 10.21 32.14 -5.05
C VAL A 311 9.17 32.27 -3.95
N GLY A 312 9.03 33.48 -3.43
CA GLY A 312 8.03 33.80 -2.40
C GLY A 312 6.61 33.76 -2.96
N LEU A 313 5.69 33.18 -2.20
CA LEU A 313 4.26 33.11 -2.50
C LEU A 313 3.52 34.12 -1.62
N ARG A 314 3.04 35.21 -2.21
CA ARG A 314 2.37 36.32 -1.50
C ARG A 314 0.87 36.40 -1.80
N GLU A 315 0.25 35.24 -2.03
CA GLU A 315 -1.17 35.14 -2.40
C GLU A 315 -1.99 34.66 -1.20
N ASP A 316 -2.95 35.48 -0.74
CA ASP A 316 -3.76 35.19 0.45
C ASP A 316 -4.56 33.90 0.30
N THR A 317 -5.10 33.65 -0.90
CA THR A 317 -5.87 32.43 -1.19
C THR A 317 -5.00 31.18 -1.07
N LEU A 318 -3.77 31.23 -1.59
CA LEU A 318 -2.85 30.12 -1.51
C LEU A 318 -2.34 29.95 -0.08
N PHE A 319 -2.02 31.04 0.61
CA PHE A 319 -1.59 31.02 2.02
C PHE A 319 -2.65 30.40 2.94
N ALA A 320 -3.94 30.68 2.66
CA ALA A 320 -5.05 30.12 3.41
C ALA A 320 -5.16 28.59 3.32
N VAL A 321 -4.65 27.95 2.26
CA VAL A 321 -4.75 26.48 2.10
C VAL A 321 -4.17 25.72 3.29
N ALA A 322 -3.00 26.13 3.79
CA ALA A 322 -2.36 25.48 4.94
C ALA A 322 -2.50 26.26 6.26
N ASN A 323 -2.74 27.58 6.21
CA ASN A 323 -2.78 28.43 7.40
C ASN A 323 -4.19 28.96 7.74
N GLY A 324 -5.17 28.75 6.86
CA GLY A 324 -6.56 29.13 7.05
C GLY A 324 -7.33 28.15 7.94
N ASN A 325 -8.43 28.63 8.52
CA ASN A 325 -9.30 27.88 9.44
C ASN A 325 -10.76 28.04 9.03
N LEU A 326 -11.53 26.96 9.19
CA LEU A 326 -12.99 26.99 9.05
C LEU A 326 -13.58 27.91 10.12
N SER A 327 -14.76 28.48 9.84
CA SER A 327 -15.56 29.09 10.89
C SER A 327 -15.90 28.06 11.98
N VAL A 328 -16.26 28.52 13.18
CA VAL A 328 -16.71 27.66 14.28
C VAL A 328 -17.87 26.77 13.83
N VAL A 329 -18.86 27.37 13.15
CA VAL A 329 -20.00 26.64 12.58
C VAL A 329 -19.54 25.64 11.53
N GLY A 330 -18.67 26.05 10.60
CA GLY A 330 -18.13 25.16 9.57
C GLY A 330 -17.37 23.96 10.15
N SER A 331 -16.70 24.15 11.29
CA SER A 331 -15.99 23.09 12.01
C SER A 331 -16.95 22.04 12.59
N TRP A 332 -18.05 22.48 13.20
CA TRP A 332 -19.09 21.58 13.70
C TRP A 332 -19.89 20.90 12.58
N VAL A 333 -20.12 21.59 11.47
CA VAL A 333 -20.70 20.97 10.25
C VAL A 333 -19.77 19.88 9.72
N LEU A 334 -18.46 20.16 9.62
CA LEU A 334 -17.48 19.14 9.22
C LEU A 334 -17.50 17.94 10.17
N PHE A 335 -17.55 18.17 11.48
CA PHE A 335 -17.68 17.09 12.47
C PHE A 335 -18.93 16.24 12.23
N LEU A 336 -20.10 16.86 12.06
CA LEU A 336 -21.35 16.13 11.82
C LEU A 336 -21.28 15.31 10.52
N LEU A 337 -20.76 15.88 9.44
CA LEU A 337 -20.61 15.18 8.16
C LEU A 337 -19.60 14.04 8.23
N ALA A 338 -18.43 14.28 8.82
CA ALA A 338 -17.33 13.33 8.89
C ALA A 338 -17.60 12.20 9.90
N ALA A 339 -17.82 12.57 11.16
CA ALA A 339 -18.00 11.61 12.25
C ALA A 339 -19.39 10.95 12.18
N GLY A 340 -20.43 11.72 11.87
CA GLY A 340 -21.78 11.20 11.64
C GLY A 340 -21.83 10.29 10.41
N GLY A 341 -21.20 10.70 9.29
CA GLY A 341 -21.07 9.88 8.09
C GLY A 341 -20.31 8.57 8.35
N PHE A 342 -19.18 8.62 9.08
CA PHE A 342 -18.46 7.42 9.51
C PHE A 342 -19.34 6.49 10.35
N GLY A 343 -20.06 7.04 11.35
CA GLY A 343 -20.99 6.29 12.19
C GLY A 343 -22.09 5.62 11.37
N ALA A 344 -22.75 6.37 10.47
CA ALA A 344 -23.80 5.85 9.60
C ALA A 344 -23.30 4.73 8.68
N VAL A 345 -22.09 4.86 8.12
CA VAL A 345 -21.51 3.83 7.25
C VAL A 345 -21.14 2.57 8.05
N VAL A 346 -20.55 2.70 9.23
CA VAL A 346 -20.12 1.55 10.05
C VAL A 346 -21.33 0.82 10.64
N LEU A 347 -22.24 1.54 11.26
CA LEU A 347 -23.46 0.98 11.85
C LEU A 347 -24.37 0.42 10.75
N GLY A 348 -24.55 1.15 9.64
CA GLY A 348 -25.36 0.69 8.51
C GLY A 348 -24.83 -0.60 7.87
N ARG A 349 -23.50 -0.79 7.81
CA ARG A 349 -22.89 -2.07 7.39
C ARG A 349 -23.14 -3.16 8.42
N HIS A 350 -23.01 -2.85 9.70
CA HIS A 350 -23.25 -3.79 10.80
C HIS A 350 -24.67 -4.32 10.76
N TYR A 351 -25.66 -3.43 10.71
CA TYR A 351 -27.07 -3.79 10.60
C TYR A 351 -27.40 -4.54 9.31
N ARG A 352 -26.90 -4.11 8.15
CA ARG A 352 -27.14 -4.84 6.89
C ARG A 352 -26.60 -6.27 6.95
N ARG A 353 -25.44 -6.48 7.57
CA ARG A 353 -24.87 -7.82 7.77
C ARG A 353 -25.71 -8.67 8.71
N LEU A 354 -26.17 -8.09 9.82
CA LEU A 354 -27.09 -8.76 10.76
C LEU A 354 -28.38 -9.21 10.07
N HIS A 355 -29.01 -8.33 9.28
CA HIS A 355 -30.25 -8.66 8.54
C HIS A 355 -30.03 -9.70 7.45
N SER A 356 -28.82 -9.77 6.90
CA SER A 356 -28.44 -10.78 5.90
C SER A 356 -28.02 -12.11 6.54
N GLY A 357 -28.16 -12.28 7.86
CA GLY A 357 -27.74 -13.49 8.58
C GLY A 357 -26.24 -13.75 8.57
N LEU A 358 -25.42 -12.75 8.24
CA LEU A 358 -23.96 -12.89 8.19
C LEU A 358 -23.36 -12.73 9.58
N VAL A 359 -22.27 -13.47 9.85
CA VAL A 359 -21.54 -13.33 11.11
C VAL A 359 -20.88 -11.96 11.23
N THR A 360 -21.20 -11.28 12.32
CA THR A 360 -20.70 -9.94 12.65
C THR A 360 -19.96 -9.92 13.98
N GLN A 361 -19.17 -8.87 14.18
CA GLN A 361 -18.62 -8.56 15.49
C GLN A 361 -19.73 -8.30 16.51
N PRO A 362 -19.48 -8.50 17.82
CA PRO A 362 -20.43 -8.15 18.87
C PRO A 362 -20.91 -6.70 18.71
N THR A 363 -22.22 -6.49 18.66
CA THR A 363 -22.84 -5.16 18.51
C THR A 363 -22.28 -4.13 19.51
N PRO A 364 -22.08 -4.46 20.81
CA PRO A 364 -21.49 -3.51 21.76
C PRO A 364 -20.08 -3.02 21.38
N LEU A 365 -19.24 -3.89 20.79
CA LEU A 365 -17.90 -3.48 20.34
C LEU A 365 -17.96 -2.52 19.15
N VAL A 366 -18.92 -2.72 18.24
CA VAL A 366 -19.11 -1.82 17.10
C VAL A 366 -19.58 -0.45 17.58
N PHE A 367 -20.56 -0.41 18.49
CA PHE A 367 -21.01 0.83 19.13
C PHE A 367 -19.89 1.53 19.90
N ALA A 368 -19.10 0.80 20.69
CA ALA A 368 -17.96 1.36 21.41
C ALA A 368 -16.93 1.97 20.46
N LYS A 369 -16.58 1.27 19.37
CA LYS A 369 -15.64 1.78 18.35
C LYS A 369 -16.16 3.06 17.70
N VAL A 370 -17.43 3.11 17.33
CA VAL A 370 -18.05 4.31 16.74
C VAL A 370 -18.10 5.43 17.76
N GLY A 371 -18.56 5.15 18.99
CA GLY A 371 -18.66 6.11 20.09
C GLY A 371 -17.32 6.74 20.44
N VAL A 372 -16.26 5.95 20.61
CA VAL A 372 -14.90 6.46 20.87
C VAL A 372 -14.42 7.35 19.73
N THR A 373 -14.60 6.92 18.48
CA THR A 373 -14.16 7.70 17.30
C THR A 373 -14.89 9.06 17.23
N VAL A 374 -16.21 9.05 17.42
CA VAL A 374 -17.04 10.25 17.41
C VAL A 374 -16.69 11.17 18.59
N ALA A 375 -16.49 10.61 19.80
CA ALA A 375 -16.10 11.38 20.97
C ALA A 375 -14.74 12.07 20.78
N LEU A 376 -13.72 11.36 20.27
CA LEU A 376 -12.41 11.93 19.97
C LEU A 376 -12.49 13.04 18.92
N ALA A 377 -13.30 12.84 17.87
CA ALA A 377 -13.53 13.87 16.84
C ALA A 377 -14.26 15.09 17.41
N ALA A 378 -15.22 14.90 18.32
CA ALA A 378 -15.94 15.99 18.98
C ALA A 378 -15.00 16.79 19.90
N VAL A 379 -14.17 16.11 20.69
CA VAL A 379 -13.14 16.74 21.53
C VAL A 379 -12.15 17.51 20.67
N GLY A 380 -11.62 16.91 19.59
CA GLY A 380 -10.71 17.61 18.68
C GLY A 380 -11.33 18.85 18.05
N THR A 381 -12.59 18.76 17.61
CA THR A 381 -13.33 19.91 17.04
C THR A 381 -13.56 21.00 18.07
N TYR A 382 -13.95 20.62 19.29
CA TYR A 382 -14.11 21.55 20.40
C TYR A 382 -12.79 22.26 20.73
N LEU A 383 -11.68 21.53 20.86
CA LEU A 383 -10.37 22.12 21.15
C LEU A 383 -9.92 23.09 20.04
N LEU A 384 -10.16 22.75 18.77
CA LEU A 384 -9.77 23.59 17.63
C LEU A 384 -10.68 24.81 17.44
N THR A 385 -11.91 24.79 17.96
CA THR A 385 -12.85 25.93 17.88
C THR A 385 -12.67 26.97 18.98
N ARG A 386 -11.87 26.68 20.00
CA ARG A 386 -11.46 27.67 21.00
C ARG A 386 -10.49 28.68 20.37
N ASN A 387 -10.47 29.90 20.91
CA ASN A 387 -9.52 30.93 20.49
C ASN A 387 -8.10 30.50 20.83
N ARG A 388 -7.26 30.39 19.80
CA ARG A 388 -5.85 29.97 19.87
C ARG A 388 -4.87 31.13 19.75
N SER A 389 -5.36 32.36 19.63
CA SER A 389 -4.51 33.53 19.44
C SER A 389 -3.79 33.92 20.73
N GLN A 390 -2.53 34.30 20.60
CA GLN A 390 -1.74 34.90 21.67
C GLN A 390 -1.98 36.42 21.79
N ARG A 391 -2.68 37.03 20.82
CA ARG A 391 -2.95 38.47 20.76
C ARG A 391 -4.45 38.73 20.88
N ALA A 392 -4.85 39.62 21.78
CA ALA A 392 -6.26 39.91 22.07
C ALA A 392 -7.08 40.47 20.88
N LEU A 393 -6.42 41.00 19.85
CA LEU A 393 -7.08 41.70 18.73
C LEU A 393 -7.42 40.82 17.52
N ILE A 394 -6.86 39.61 17.40
CA ILE A 394 -7.11 38.71 16.26
C ILE A 394 -7.50 37.36 16.83
N GLU A 395 -8.73 36.91 16.59
CA GLU A 395 -9.19 35.59 17.02
C GLU A 395 -8.79 34.51 16.00
N ILE A 396 -8.19 33.41 16.46
CA ILE A 396 -7.84 32.26 15.61
C ILE A 396 -8.60 31.04 16.12
N SER A 397 -9.76 30.79 15.51
CA SER A 397 -10.70 29.74 15.92
C SER A 397 -11.09 28.88 14.73
N GLY A 398 -11.37 27.60 15.00
CA GLY A 398 -11.88 26.64 14.03
C GLY A 398 -10.86 25.64 13.47
N VAL A 399 -11.35 24.62 12.79
CA VAL A 399 -10.55 23.53 12.27
C VAL A 399 -9.71 24.01 11.06
N PRO A 400 -8.38 23.79 11.03
CA PRO A 400 -7.54 24.17 9.90
C PRO A 400 -8.00 23.52 8.58
N TYR A 401 -7.92 24.25 7.46
CA TYR A 401 -8.35 23.74 6.13
C TYR A 401 -7.62 22.47 5.68
N VAL A 402 -6.42 22.21 6.19
CA VAL A 402 -5.69 20.95 5.93
C VAL A 402 -6.46 19.70 6.40
N VAL A 403 -7.27 19.81 7.45
CA VAL A 403 -8.01 18.67 8.01
C VAL A 403 -9.09 18.17 7.05
N PRO A 404 -10.02 19.02 6.56
CA PRO A 404 -10.98 18.57 5.53
C PRO A 404 -10.29 18.15 4.24
N ILE A 405 -9.18 18.76 3.82
CA ILE A 405 -8.42 18.31 2.64
C ILE A 405 -7.95 16.86 2.82
N VAL A 406 -7.23 16.57 3.91
CA VAL A 406 -6.75 15.21 4.21
C VAL A 406 -7.92 14.24 4.38
N LEU A 407 -9.01 14.65 5.03
CA LEU A 407 -10.18 13.81 5.23
C LEU A 407 -10.87 13.45 3.90
N VAL A 408 -11.07 14.42 3.01
CA VAL A 408 -11.67 14.19 1.68
C VAL A 408 -10.81 13.22 0.89
N LEU A 409 -9.49 13.43 0.85
CA LEU A 409 -8.56 12.52 0.19
C LEU A 409 -8.57 11.12 0.82
N LEU A 410 -8.66 11.04 2.15
CA LEU A 410 -8.71 9.78 2.89
C LEU A 410 -9.99 9.02 2.56
N VAL A 411 -11.15 9.68 2.58
CA VAL A 411 -12.45 9.08 2.27
C VAL A 411 -12.50 8.66 0.80
N ALA A 412 -12.10 9.53 -0.12
CA ALA A 412 -12.10 9.25 -1.56
C ALA A 412 -11.16 8.08 -1.89
N GLY A 413 -9.92 8.13 -1.42
CA GLY A 413 -8.96 7.06 -1.71
C GLY A 413 -9.29 5.75 -0.98
N THR A 414 -9.85 5.79 0.22
CA THR A 414 -10.38 4.58 0.89
C THR A 414 -11.56 4.01 0.13
N TYR A 415 -12.46 4.83 -0.40
CA TYR A 415 -13.54 4.36 -1.24
C TYR A 415 -13.00 3.70 -2.52
N VAL A 416 -12.03 4.32 -3.18
CA VAL A 416 -11.36 3.75 -4.36
C VAL A 416 -10.73 2.39 -4.03
N LEU A 417 -10.00 2.27 -2.93
CA LEU A 417 -9.32 1.03 -2.55
C LEU A 417 -10.27 -0.08 -2.06
N ASP A 418 -11.23 0.26 -1.19
CA ASP A 418 -12.07 -0.74 -0.51
C ASP A 418 -13.37 -1.06 -1.26
N ARG A 419 -13.87 -0.14 -2.10
CA ARG A 419 -15.23 -0.22 -2.66
C ARG A 419 -15.31 -0.37 -4.17
N THR A 420 -14.21 -0.16 -4.90
CA THR A 420 -14.21 -0.28 -6.36
C THR A 420 -13.54 -1.56 -6.84
N SER A 421 -13.82 -1.96 -8.10
CA SER A 421 -13.04 -3.01 -8.75
C SER A 421 -11.58 -2.61 -8.92
N TYR A 422 -11.29 -1.33 -9.17
CA TYR A 422 -9.93 -0.80 -9.31
C TYR A 422 -9.06 -1.10 -8.08
N GLY A 423 -9.58 -0.86 -6.87
CA GLY A 423 -8.88 -1.21 -5.63
C GLY A 423 -8.56 -2.70 -5.54
N ARG A 424 -9.54 -3.58 -5.82
CA ARG A 424 -9.32 -5.04 -5.87
C ARG A 424 -8.24 -5.44 -6.87
N HIS A 425 -8.19 -4.80 -8.04
CA HIS A 425 -7.14 -5.04 -9.03
C HIS A 425 -5.76 -4.61 -8.52
N ILE A 426 -5.64 -3.48 -7.81
CA ILE A 426 -4.37 -3.06 -7.20
C ILE A 426 -3.88 -4.12 -6.21
N TYR A 427 -4.72 -4.55 -5.26
CA TYR A 427 -4.35 -5.57 -4.29
C TYR A 427 -4.00 -6.92 -4.96
N ALA A 428 -4.72 -7.31 -6.00
CA ALA A 428 -4.42 -8.53 -6.75
C ALA A 428 -3.08 -8.45 -7.47
N VAL A 429 -2.80 -7.35 -8.17
CA VAL A 429 -1.53 -7.14 -8.88
C VAL A 429 -0.35 -7.11 -7.92
N GLY A 430 -0.49 -6.43 -6.78
CA GLY A 430 0.57 -6.36 -5.78
C GLY A 430 0.78 -7.65 -4.99
N GLY A 431 -0.21 -8.54 -4.92
CA GLY A 431 -0.05 -9.87 -4.33
C GLY A 431 0.65 -10.84 -5.28
N ASN A 432 0.24 -10.87 -6.55
CA ASN A 432 0.87 -11.68 -7.59
C ASN A 432 0.48 -11.14 -8.99
N ALA A 433 1.43 -10.47 -9.65
CA ALA A 433 1.18 -9.81 -10.94
C ALA A 433 0.93 -10.83 -12.07
N GLU A 434 1.57 -11.99 -12.06
CA GLU A 434 1.38 -13.06 -13.04
C GLU A 434 -0.01 -13.69 -12.91
N ALA A 435 -0.45 -13.97 -11.69
CA ALA A 435 -1.78 -14.50 -11.41
C ALA A 435 -2.86 -13.49 -11.78
N ALA A 436 -2.66 -12.20 -11.46
CA ALA A 436 -3.57 -11.13 -11.87
C ALA A 436 -3.70 -11.05 -13.40
N ARG A 437 -2.59 -11.17 -14.12
CA ARG A 437 -2.58 -11.18 -15.59
C ARG A 437 -3.34 -12.38 -16.15
N ARG A 438 -3.15 -13.58 -15.58
CA ARG A 438 -3.88 -14.81 -15.95
C ARG A 438 -5.38 -14.70 -15.65
N ALA A 439 -5.75 -13.92 -14.63
CA ALA A 439 -7.14 -13.59 -14.30
C ALA A 439 -7.75 -12.48 -15.19
N GLY A 440 -7.06 -12.06 -16.27
CA GLY A 440 -7.55 -11.07 -17.22
C GLY A 440 -7.37 -9.60 -16.80
N ILE A 441 -6.63 -9.33 -15.72
CA ILE A 441 -6.39 -7.97 -15.24
C ILE A 441 -5.33 -7.30 -16.13
N ASN A 442 -5.63 -6.11 -16.64
CA ASN A 442 -4.66 -5.30 -17.40
C ASN A 442 -3.61 -4.70 -16.44
N VAL A 443 -2.59 -5.49 -16.12
CA VAL A 443 -1.52 -5.13 -15.20
C VAL A 443 -0.80 -3.83 -15.61
N PRO A 444 -0.41 -3.62 -16.89
CA PRO A 444 0.22 -2.36 -17.30
C PRO A 444 -0.63 -1.13 -16.98
N ARG A 445 -1.94 -1.19 -17.27
CA ARG A 445 -2.84 -0.06 -17.02
C ARG A 445 -2.96 0.25 -15.53
N ILE A 446 -3.07 -0.77 -14.68
CA ILE A 446 -3.14 -0.61 -13.21
C ILE A 446 -1.84 -0.02 -12.65
N ARG A 447 -0.67 -0.53 -13.11
CA ARG A 447 0.63 0.04 -12.70
C ARG A 447 0.73 1.51 -13.10
N ALA A 448 0.43 1.84 -14.36
CA ALA A 448 0.50 3.23 -14.82
C ALA A 448 -0.43 4.17 -14.04
N SER A 449 -1.69 3.79 -13.84
CA SER A 449 -2.65 4.66 -13.14
C SER A 449 -2.29 4.90 -11.68
N VAL A 450 -1.59 3.96 -11.03
CA VAL A 450 -1.09 4.16 -9.67
C VAL A 450 0.00 5.23 -9.60
N PHE A 451 0.95 5.28 -10.55
CA PHE A 451 1.92 6.38 -10.63
C PHE A 451 1.26 7.73 -10.93
N VAL A 452 0.19 7.73 -11.75
CA VAL A 452 -0.64 8.93 -11.97
C VAL A 452 -1.25 9.44 -10.67
N ILE A 453 -1.87 8.55 -9.87
CA ILE A 453 -2.46 8.93 -8.58
C ILE A 453 -1.37 9.42 -7.61
N SER A 454 -0.23 8.73 -7.55
CA SER A 454 0.93 9.11 -6.72
C SER A 454 1.39 10.54 -7.02
N ALA A 455 1.71 10.84 -8.27
CA ALA A 455 2.22 12.16 -8.66
C ALA A 455 1.16 13.26 -8.54
N SER A 456 -0.13 12.94 -8.76
CA SER A 456 -1.24 13.88 -8.57
C SER A 456 -1.41 14.25 -7.09
N LEU A 457 -1.38 13.26 -6.19
CA LEU A 457 -1.42 13.52 -4.75
C LEU A 457 -0.14 14.21 -4.27
N ALA A 458 1.01 13.88 -4.85
CA ALA A 458 2.24 14.60 -4.57
C ALA A 458 2.13 16.09 -4.90
N ALA A 459 1.49 16.45 -6.02
CA ALA A 459 1.20 17.84 -6.38
C ALA A 459 0.28 18.54 -5.37
N VAL A 460 -0.77 17.86 -4.88
CA VAL A 460 -1.63 18.40 -3.81
C VAL A 460 -0.85 18.59 -2.51
N GLY A 461 0.03 17.64 -2.16
CA GLY A 461 0.94 17.75 -1.03
C GLY A 461 1.90 18.94 -1.15
N ALA A 462 2.42 19.18 -2.35
CA ALA A 462 3.24 20.36 -2.67
C ALA A 462 2.47 21.67 -2.48
N ILE A 463 1.23 21.77 -2.97
CA ILE A 463 0.39 22.97 -2.76
C ILE A 463 0.25 23.27 -1.27
N VAL A 464 -0.06 22.25 -0.45
CA VAL A 464 -0.21 22.42 1.00
C VAL A 464 1.14 22.77 1.65
N TYR A 465 2.23 22.11 1.26
CA TYR A 465 3.56 22.36 1.81
C TYR A 465 4.06 23.78 1.48
N SER A 466 4.00 24.19 0.21
CA SER A 466 4.41 25.52 -0.25
C SER A 466 3.49 26.61 0.30
N SER A 467 2.19 26.34 0.49
CA SER A 467 1.29 27.22 1.22
C SER A 467 1.72 27.41 2.68
N LYS A 468 2.15 26.33 3.35
CA LYS A 468 2.60 26.40 4.74
C LYS A 468 3.90 27.20 4.89
N VAL A 469 4.85 26.99 3.99
CA VAL A 469 6.16 27.64 4.01
C VAL A 469 6.11 29.06 3.43
N GLY A 470 5.15 29.35 2.55
CA GLY A 470 5.01 30.64 1.86
C GLY A 470 6.05 30.88 0.77
N SER A 471 6.78 29.84 0.34
CA SER A 471 7.79 29.93 -0.72
C SER A 471 8.09 28.56 -1.34
N VAL A 472 8.82 28.58 -2.44
CA VAL A 472 9.41 27.41 -3.10
C VAL A 472 10.89 27.67 -3.34
N ASP A 473 11.74 26.73 -2.94
CA ASP A 473 13.19 26.76 -3.09
C ASP A 473 13.70 25.62 -4.00
N PRO A 474 14.99 25.64 -4.42
CA PRO A 474 15.53 24.67 -5.37
C PRO A 474 15.60 23.23 -4.84
N SER A 475 15.49 23.04 -3.52
CA SER A 475 15.48 21.74 -2.86
C SER A 475 14.07 21.18 -2.62
N ALA A 476 13.02 21.90 -3.07
CA ALA A 476 11.64 21.52 -2.87
C ALA A 476 11.36 20.06 -3.29
N GLY A 477 10.75 19.29 -2.38
CA GLY A 477 10.43 17.88 -2.63
C GLY A 477 11.63 16.92 -2.61
N GLY A 478 12.86 17.43 -2.49
CA GLY A 478 14.08 16.65 -2.35
C GLY A 478 14.33 16.11 -0.93
N GLY A 479 15.36 15.27 -0.82
CA GLY A 479 15.96 14.81 0.43
C GLY A 479 14.96 14.21 1.43
N THR A 480 14.65 14.97 2.49
CA THR A 480 13.84 14.52 3.63
C THR A 480 12.36 14.37 3.32
N THR A 481 11.81 15.15 2.40
CA THR A 481 10.37 15.13 2.09
C THR A 481 9.93 13.77 1.58
N LEU A 482 10.67 13.22 0.60
CA LEU A 482 10.49 11.87 0.08
C LEU A 482 10.63 10.82 1.20
N LEU A 483 11.73 10.88 1.95
CA LEU A 483 12.06 9.88 2.97
C LEU A 483 10.99 9.84 4.07
N PHE A 484 10.47 10.99 4.47
CA PHE A 484 9.38 11.09 5.43
C PHE A 484 8.06 10.61 4.83
N ALA A 485 7.76 10.88 3.56
CA ALA A 485 6.52 10.42 2.95
C ALA A 485 6.50 8.88 2.79
N VAL A 486 7.58 8.27 2.29
CA VAL A 486 7.73 6.81 2.22
C VAL A 486 7.70 6.22 3.64
N GLY A 487 8.46 6.82 4.54
CA GLY A 487 8.52 6.43 5.95
C GLY A 487 7.16 6.46 6.63
N ALA A 488 6.35 7.50 6.41
CA ALA A 488 5.00 7.61 6.94
C ALA A 488 4.08 6.48 6.45
N ALA A 489 4.12 6.16 5.16
CA ALA A 489 3.31 5.06 4.62
C ALA A 489 3.71 3.70 5.23
N VAL A 490 5.01 3.47 5.43
CA VAL A 490 5.57 2.23 6.01
C VAL A 490 5.33 2.15 7.52
N ILE A 491 5.61 3.21 8.29
CA ILE A 491 5.32 3.29 9.74
C ILE A 491 3.84 2.96 9.99
N GLY A 492 2.96 3.49 9.14
CA GLY A 492 1.53 3.22 9.23
C GLY A 492 1.12 1.76 8.99
N GLY A 493 2.02 0.92 8.46
CA GLY A 493 1.79 -0.50 8.19
C GLY A 493 1.44 -0.81 6.73
N THR A 494 1.85 0.04 5.78
CA THR A 494 1.76 -0.29 4.34
C THR A 494 2.96 -1.15 3.95
N SER A 495 2.71 -2.25 3.26
CA SER A 495 3.75 -3.19 2.84
C SER A 495 4.62 -2.57 1.73
N LEU A 496 5.94 -2.68 1.86
CA LEU A 496 6.90 -2.36 0.78
C LEU A 496 6.88 -3.40 -0.35
N PHE A 497 6.36 -4.61 -0.09
CA PHE A 497 6.37 -5.72 -1.03
C PHE A 497 5.01 -5.93 -1.73
N GLY A 498 4.09 -4.98 -1.61
CA GLY A 498 2.78 -5.08 -2.25
C GLY A 498 1.72 -5.87 -1.48
N GLY A 499 0.50 -5.80 -2.00
CA GLY A 499 -0.64 -6.64 -1.61
C GLY A 499 -1.28 -6.33 -0.25
N ARG A 500 -0.68 -5.47 0.59
CA ARG A 500 -1.19 -5.13 1.92
C ARG A 500 -0.95 -3.67 2.30
N GLY A 501 -1.99 -3.02 2.83
CA GLY A 501 -1.94 -1.64 3.30
C GLY A 501 -3.30 -0.97 3.19
N ARG A 502 -3.45 0.19 3.82
CA ARG A 502 -4.64 1.04 3.72
C ARG A 502 -4.21 2.49 3.65
N LEU A 503 -5.05 3.33 3.07
CA LEU A 503 -4.77 4.77 3.00
C LEU A 503 -4.68 5.44 4.37
N SER A 504 -5.42 4.92 5.36
CA SER A 504 -5.33 5.36 6.76
C SER A 504 -3.94 5.18 7.37
N ASN A 505 -3.13 4.26 6.85
CA ASN A 505 -1.78 4.01 7.34
C ASN A 505 -0.90 5.24 7.14
N ALA A 506 -0.97 5.85 5.95
CA ALA A 506 -0.22 7.08 5.66
C ALA A 506 -0.60 8.23 6.59
N VAL A 507 -1.87 8.34 7.00
CA VAL A 507 -2.32 9.38 7.94
C VAL A 507 -1.76 9.15 9.34
N ILE A 508 -1.77 7.90 9.82
CA ILE A 508 -1.23 7.56 11.15
C ILE A 508 0.30 7.75 11.17
N GLY A 509 1.01 7.22 10.18
CA GLY A 509 2.47 7.38 10.12
C GLY A 509 2.91 8.82 9.81
N GLY A 510 2.11 9.56 9.04
CA GLY A 510 2.32 10.99 8.82
C GLY A 510 2.17 11.79 10.11
N ALA A 511 1.17 11.45 10.94
CA ALA A 511 1.01 12.04 12.28
C ALA A 511 2.20 11.72 13.20
N VAL A 512 2.72 10.49 13.17
CA VAL A 512 3.92 10.10 13.91
C VAL A 512 5.12 10.96 13.52
N LEU A 513 5.42 11.09 12.22
CA LEU A 513 6.57 11.88 11.76
C LEU A 513 6.39 13.38 12.00
N ALA A 514 5.18 13.91 11.81
CA ALA A 514 4.86 15.30 12.13
C ALA A 514 5.08 15.60 13.62
N MET A 515 4.71 14.66 14.50
CA MET A 515 4.88 14.79 15.93
C MET A 515 6.35 14.76 16.36
N VAL A 516 7.19 13.93 15.75
CA VAL A 516 8.63 13.90 16.01
C VAL A 516 9.27 15.24 15.61
N GLY A 517 9.00 15.71 14.38
CA GLY A 517 9.55 16.98 13.90
C GLY A 517 9.10 18.17 14.72
N ASN A 518 7.79 18.24 15.03
CA ASN A 518 7.21 19.31 15.84
C ASN A 518 7.72 19.26 17.30
N GLY A 519 7.67 18.09 17.95
CA GLY A 519 8.06 17.92 19.35
C GLY A 519 9.53 18.25 19.60
N LEU A 520 10.44 17.74 18.77
CA LEU A 520 11.86 18.07 18.87
C LEU A 520 12.15 19.55 18.53
N GLY A 521 11.36 20.13 17.62
CA GLY A 521 11.42 21.56 17.32
C GLY A 521 11.04 22.43 18.53
N LEU A 522 10.01 22.04 19.29
CA LEU A 522 9.63 22.73 20.53
C LEU A 522 10.70 22.63 21.62
N LEU A 523 11.42 21.50 21.65
CA LEU A 523 12.59 21.31 22.52
C LEU A 523 13.85 22.03 22.01
N ARG A 524 13.74 22.82 20.93
CA ARG A 524 14.82 23.58 20.28
C ARG A 524 16.02 22.71 19.92
N GLN A 525 15.78 21.46 19.55
CA GLN A 525 16.84 20.55 19.14
C GLN A 525 17.38 20.95 17.77
N PRO A 526 18.71 20.84 17.54
CA PRO A 526 19.29 21.15 16.24
C PRO A 526 18.84 20.14 15.17
N ALA A 527 18.86 20.55 13.91
CA ALA A 527 18.40 19.72 12.78
C ALA A 527 19.07 18.34 12.71
N ALA A 528 20.35 18.24 13.11
CA ALA A 528 21.07 16.97 13.21
C ALA A 528 20.38 15.98 14.15
N VAL A 529 19.96 16.43 15.34
CA VAL A 529 19.25 15.59 16.32
C VAL A 529 17.86 15.20 15.78
N ILE A 530 17.15 16.13 15.14
CA ILE A 530 15.86 15.85 14.52
C ILE A 530 15.98 14.71 13.50
N LEU A 531 16.99 14.76 12.62
CA LEU A 531 17.20 13.72 11.62
C LEU A 531 17.61 12.38 12.23
N VAL A 532 18.51 12.37 13.21
CA VAL A 532 18.94 11.14 13.91
C VAL A 532 17.75 10.48 14.59
N VAL A 533 16.98 11.23 15.39
CA VAL A 533 15.82 10.69 16.10
C VAL A 533 14.74 10.24 15.13
N THR A 534 14.46 11.01 14.07
CA THR A 534 13.48 10.60 13.05
C THR A 534 13.90 9.32 12.35
N GLY A 535 15.19 9.16 12.02
CA GLY A 535 15.75 7.94 11.46
C GLY A 535 15.64 6.75 12.41
N LEU A 536 15.91 6.94 13.70
CA LEU A 536 15.73 5.90 14.73
C LEU A 536 14.26 5.49 14.88
N VAL A 537 13.33 6.45 14.88
CA VAL A 537 11.89 6.17 14.94
C VAL A 537 11.43 5.36 13.73
N LEU A 538 11.87 5.73 12.52
CA LEU A 538 11.62 4.98 11.30
C LEU A 538 12.17 3.55 11.38
N LEU A 539 13.41 3.39 11.82
CA LEU A 539 14.07 2.10 11.97
C LEU A 539 13.34 1.21 13.00
N LEU A 540 12.95 1.77 14.14
CA LEU A 540 12.22 1.05 15.19
C LEU A 540 10.84 0.60 14.69
N ALA A 541 10.10 1.50 14.03
CA ALA A 541 8.79 1.17 13.47
C ALA A 541 8.87 0.06 12.42
N ALA A 542 9.82 0.17 11.49
CA ALA A 542 10.07 -0.86 10.47
C ALA A 542 10.55 -2.19 11.08
N SER A 543 11.35 -2.15 12.15
CA SER A 543 11.84 -3.34 12.84
C SER A 543 10.72 -4.07 13.57
N VAL A 544 9.82 -3.36 14.24
CA VAL A 544 8.64 -3.97 14.91
C VAL A 544 7.76 -4.66 13.87
N ASP A 545 7.51 -4.01 12.74
CA ASP A 545 6.75 -4.59 11.63
C ASP A 545 7.46 -5.83 11.04
N ALA A 546 8.77 -5.76 10.80
CA ALA A 546 9.56 -6.90 10.31
C ALA A 546 9.61 -8.09 11.29
N LEU A 547 9.73 -7.84 12.59
CA LEU A 547 9.74 -8.88 13.62
C LEU A 547 8.36 -9.50 13.82
N SER A 548 7.28 -8.71 13.68
CA SER A 548 5.92 -9.21 13.77
C SER A 548 5.61 -10.24 12.67
N ARG A 549 6.15 -10.04 11.47
CA ARG A 549 6.00 -10.96 10.33
C ARG A 549 6.64 -12.32 10.54
N ARG A 550 7.79 -12.40 11.21
CA ARG A 550 8.48 -13.69 11.46
C ARG A 550 7.69 -14.63 12.36
N ARG A 551 6.70 -14.10 13.08
CA ARG A 551 5.84 -14.84 14.00
C ARG A 551 4.55 -15.35 13.34
N ASP A 552 4.27 -14.96 12.10
CA ASP A 552 3.07 -15.41 11.38
C ASP A 552 3.27 -16.86 10.88
N PRO A 553 2.49 -17.85 11.37
CA PRO A 553 2.70 -19.26 11.06
C PRO A 553 2.51 -19.63 9.58
N GLY A 554 1.76 -18.82 8.82
CA GLY A 554 1.49 -19.08 7.39
C GLY A 554 2.63 -18.71 6.43
N ASN A 555 3.76 -18.21 6.96
CA ASN A 555 4.94 -17.84 6.18
C ASN A 555 6.11 -18.83 6.40
N ARG A 556 5.84 -20.00 6.97
CA ARG A 556 6.76 -21.13 7.11
C ARG A 556 6.39 -22.26 6.17
#